data_AF-A0AAU0MSX2-F1
#
_entry.id   AF-A0AAU0MSX2-F1
#
_cell.length_a   1.000
_cell.length_b   1.000
_cell.length_c   1.000
_cell.angle_alpha   90.00
_cell.angle_beta   90.00
_cell.angle_gamma   90.00
#
_symmetry.space_group_name_H-M   'P 1'
#
loop_
_entity.id
_entity.type
_entity.pdbx_description
1 polymer ?
#
loop_
_entity_poly.entity_id
_entity_poly.type
_entity_poly.pdbx_seq_one_letter_code
_entity_poly.pdbx_strand_id
1 'polypeptide(L)'
;MGVRNQAVAAFKAVNRDARHWQILALSGLFSISFLTSDFGAKPVNLAMAIFGAMTAQLAGAVITKSKFQWKSALITSLSLSILLRATAPWLWFVAGLVGVGLKFAVRLNGKHVFNPACIGIVAVMLVFGREAWVSPGQWGQAPLLAGYALALAALVLSSAKRLDIALGFLGTYAAIMVARALWLGDPLTIPMHHLSSGALLVFAFFMITDPRSTPDRRIGRIIFAACVAALAAWFVIGPNVRGAPLMALAILAILTPILDRVFPARRFEWTPTEETQNGPETATLGVRARPRFLRA
;
A
#
# COMPACT_ATOMS: atom_id res chain seq x y z
N MET A 1 13.90 -5.44 -37.66
CA MET A 1 12.83 -4.51 -37.25
C MET A 1 11.77 -5.12 -36.31
N GLY A 2 11.65 -6.45 -36.15
CA GLY A 2 10.55 -7.08 -35.37
C GLY A 2 10.65 -6.99 -33.84
N VAL A 3 11.83 -7.21 -33.24
CA VAL A 3 11.99 -7.30 -31.77
C VAL A 3 11.73 -5.96 -31.06
N ARG A 4 12.20 -4.85 -31.64
CA ARG A 4 11.96 -3.50 -31.09
C ARG A 4 10.47 -3.15 -31.08
N ASN A 5 9.72 -3.53 -32.11
CA ASN A 5 8.28 -3.28 -32.19
C ASN A 5 7.49 -4.13 -31.19
N GLN A 6 7.90 -5.39 -30.98
CA GLN A 6 7.29 -6.25 -29.96
C GLN A 6 7.58 -5.75 -28.54
N ALA A 7 8.81 -5.32 -28.24
CA ALA A 7 9.16 -4.75 -26.94
C ALA A 7 8.38 -3.45 -26.65
N VAL A 8 8.24 -2.57 -27.64
CA VAL A 8 7.44 -1.34 -27.53
C VAL A 8 5.95 -1.66 -27.34
N ALA A 9 5.41 -2.65 -28.04
CA ALA A 9 4.02 -3.08 -27.88
C ALA A 9 3.76 -3.69 -26.49
N ALA A 10 4.67 -4.54 -26.01
CA ALA A 10 4.59 -5.11 -24.66
C ALA A 10 4.66 -4.02 -23.58
N PHE A 11 5.59 -3.07 -23.72
CA PHE A 11 5.70 -1.93 -22.81
C PHE A 11 4.42 -1.09 -22.78
N LYS A 12 3.84 -0.76 -23.95
CA LYS A 12 2.56 -0.04 -24.03
C LYS A 12 1.41 -0.81 -23.37
N ALA A 13 1.37 -2.13 -23.53
CA ALA A 13 0.35 -2.97 -22.92
C ALA A 13 0.44 -2.98 -21.38
N VAL A 14 1.65 -3.09 -20.83
CA VAL A 14 1.89 -3.00 -19.37
C VAL A 14 1.51 -1.60 -18.86
N ASN A 15 1.93 -0.54 -19.57
CA ASN A 15 1.72 0.85 -19.16
C ASN A 15 0.25 1.33 -19.22
N ARG A 16 -0.66 0.53 -19.80
CA ARG A 16 -2.09 0.85 -19.87
C ARG A 16 -2.76 0.93 -18.49
N ASP A 17 -2.22 0.23 -17.50
CA ASP A 17 -2.75 0.18 -16.14
C ASP A 17 -1.59 0.05 -15.14
N ALA A 18 -1.40 1.07 -14.30
CA ALA A 18 -0.30 1.11 -13.33
C ALA A 18 -0.28 -0.10 -12.37
N ARG A 19 -1.40 -0.80 -12.20
CA ARG A 19 -1.47 -2.03 -11.40
C ARG A 19 -0.63 -3.18 -11.98
N HIS A 20 -0.34 -3.20 -13.28
CA HIS A 20 0.55 -4.21 -13.86
C HIS A 20 1.97 -4.09 -13.28
N TRP A 21 2.48 -2.87 -13.13
CA TRP A 21 3.78 -2.60 -12.51
C TRP A 21 3.79 -3.02 -11.04
N GLN A 22 2.71 -2.75 -10.31
CA GLN A 22 2.58 -3.21 -8.92
C GLN A 22 2.60 -4.74 -8.81
N ILE A 23 1.86 -5.44 -9.67
CA ILE A 23 1.85 -6.92 -9.70
C ILE A 23 3.24 -7.45 -10.06
N LEU A 24 3.88 -6.90 -11.09
CA LEU A 24 5.22 -7.33 -11.51
C LEU A 24 6.24 -7.18 -10.38
N ALA A 25 6.24 -6.03 -9.71
CA ALA A 25 7.20 -5.75 -8.65
C ALA A 25 6.94 -6.55 -7.38
N LEU A 26 5.68 -6.69 -6.95
CA LEU A 26 5.33 -7.51 -5.79
C LEU A 26 5.57 -9.00 -6.08
N SER A 27 5.28 -9.48 -7.29
CA SER A 27 5.62 -10.85 -7.69
C SER A 27 7.13 -11.07 -7.71
N GLY A 28 7.91 -10.11 -8.24
CA GLY A 28 9.37 -10.18 -8.18
C GLY A 28 9.91 -10.23 -6.75
N LEU A 29 9.35 -9.39 -5.87
CA LEU A 29 9.70 -9.35 -4.45
C LEU A 29 9.32 -10.66 -3.73
N PHE A 30 8.15 -11.21 -4.04
CA PHE A 30 7.73 -12.52 -3.54
C PHE A 30 8.68 -13.63 -4.02
N SER A 31 9.00 -13.68 -5.32
CA SER A 31 9.91 -14.68 -5.88
C SER A 31 11.29 -14.60 -5.26
N ILE A 32 11.84 -13.41 -5.08
CA ILE A 32 13.12 -13.23 -4.40
C ILE A 32 13.02 -13.72 -2.96
N SER A 33 11.98 -13.33 -2.23
CA SER A 33 11.79 -13.78 -0.85
C SER A 33 11.64 -15.30 -0.75
N PHE A 34 10.99 -15.93 -1.73
CA PHE A 34 10.82 -17.39 -1.76
C PHE A 34 12.12 -18.12 -2.11
N LEU A 35 12.93 -17.57 -3.03
CA LEU A 35 14.13 -18.24 -3.55
C LEU A 35 15.39 -17.98 -2.72
N THR A 36 15.49 -16.83 -2.06
CA THR A 36 16.74 -16.37 -1.42
C THR A 36 16.67 -16.34 0.09
N SER A 37 15.46 -16.30 0.65
CA SER A 37 15.25 -16.04 2.07
C SER A 37 14.42 -17.17 2.67
N ASP A 38 14.98 -17.88 3.66
CA ASP A 38 14.23 -18.86 4.45
C ASP A 38 13.13 -18.21 5.32
N PHE A 39 13.05 -16.87 5.27
CA PHE A 39 12.30 -15.98 6.14
C PHE A 39 10.79 -15.85 5.82
N GLY A 40 10.13 -16.84 5.22
CA GLY A 40 8.69 -17.07 5.43
C GLY A 40 7.68 -16.75 4.31
N ALA A 41 8.10 -16.28 3.13
CA ALA A 41 7.19 -16.19 1.97
C ALA A 41 7.01 -17.58 1.34
N LYS A 42 5.92 -18.28 1.70
CA LYS A 42 5.62 -19.63 1.19
C LYS A 42 4.50 -19.57 0.13
N PRO A 43 4.56 -20.39 -0.94
CA PRO A 43 3.49 -20.47 -1.93
C PRO A 43 2.13 -20.77 -1.32
N VAL A 44 2.08 -21.61 -0.27
CA VAL A 44 0.84 -21.89 0.47
C VAL A 44 0.24 -20.65 1.12
N ASN A 45 1.08 -19.75 1.68
CA ASN A 45 0.61 -18.52 2.32
C ASN A 45 0.03 -17.55 1.27
N LEU A 46 0.68 -17.45 0.11
CA LEU A 46 0.16 -16.67 -1.02
C LEU A 46 -1.16 -17.25 -1.54
N ALA A 47 -1.26 -18.57 -1.70
CA ALA A 47 -2.49 -19.23 -2.14
C ALA A 47 -3.64 -18.95 -1.16
N MET A 48 -3.40 -19.04 0.15
CA MET A 48 -4.39 -18.72 1.17
C MET A 48 -4.80 -17.23 1.16
N ALA A 49 -3.84 -16.32 0.99
CA ALA A 49 -4.11 -14.90 0.85
C ALA A 49 -4.97 -14.60 -0.39
N ILE A 50 -4.63 -15.18 -1.55
CA ILE A 50 -5.41 -15.05 -2.79
C ILE A 50 -6.81 -15.59 -2.57
N PHE A 51 -6.95 -16.76 -1.95
CA PHE A 51 -8.25 -17.37 -1.72
C PHE A 51 -9.15 -16.48 -0.84
N GLY A 52 -8.63 -15.95 0.27
CA GLY A 52 -9.38 -15.04 1.14
C GLY A 52 -9.73 -13.73 0.46
N ALA A 53 -8.76 -13.11 -0.21
CA ALA A 53 -8.94 -11.84 -0.91
C ALA A 53 -9.90 -11.94 -2.09
N MET A 54 -9.83 -13.00 -2.89
CA MET A 54 -10.71 -13.23 -4.03
C MET A 54 -12.14 -13.54 -3.58
N THR A 55 -12.30 -14.32 -2.51
CA THR A 55 -13.61 -14.57 -1.88
C THR A 55 -14.26 -13.27 -1.43
N ALA A 56 -13.54 -12.42 -0.69
CA ALA A 56 -14.04 -11.10 -0.29
C ALA A 56 -14.29 -10.18 -1.50
N GLN A 57 -13.43 -10.22 -2.53
CA GLN A 57 -13.58 -9.42 -3.74
C GLN A 57 -14.82 -9.82 -4.55
N LEU A 58 -15.15 -11.11 -4.60
CA LEU A 58 -16.33 -11.63 -5.28
C LEU A 58 -17.59 -11.26 -4.50
N ALA A 59 -17.65 -11.61 -3.21
CA ALA A 59 -18.79 -11.29 -2.35
C ALA A 59 -19.05 -9.77 -2.31
N GLY A 60 -18.01 -8.97 -2.11
CA GLY A 60 -18.10 -7.50 -2.10
C GLY A 60 -18.57 -6.93 -3.44
N ALA A 61 -18.09 -7.47 -4.57
CA ALA A 61 -18.55 -7.05 -5.90
C ALA A 61 -20.04 -7.35 -6.11
N VAL A 62 -20.51 -8.54 -5.71
CA VAL A 62 -21.92 -8.93 -5.81
C VAL A 62 -22.80 -8.06 -4.91
N ILE A 63 -22.46 -7.93 -3.63
CA ILE A 63 -23.24 -7.17 -2.64
C ILE A 63 -23.35 -5.70 -3.03
N THR A 64 -22.25 -5.10 -3.50
CA THR A 64 -22.22 -3.67 -3.87
C THR A 64 -22.57 -3.42 -5.35
N LYS A 65 -22.93 -4.47 -6.10
CA LYS A 65 -23.17 -4.42 -7.55
C LYS A 65 -22.08 -3.68 -8.32
N SER A 66 -20.82 -3.90 -7.93
CA SER A 66 -19.65 -3.24 -8.51
C SER A 66 -18.84 -4.19 -9.39
N LYS A 67 -18.00 -3.64 -10.28
CA LYS A 67 -17.14 -4.44 -11.15
C LYS A 67 -16.14 -5.25 -10.33
N PHE A 68 -15.97 -6.52 -10.66
CA PHE A 68 -14.96 -7.40 -10.04
C PHE A 68 -13.54 -6.91 -10.37
N GLN A 69 -12.72 -6.66 -9.34
CA GLN A 69 -11.37 -6.08 -9.47
C GLN A 69 -10.28 -7.06 -9.04
N TRP A 70 -10.09 -8.15 -9.80
CA TRP A 70 -9.10 -9.20 -9.48
C TRP A 70 -7.68 -8.67 -9.27
N LYS A 71 -7.23 -7.66 -10.06
CA LYS A 71 -5.90 -7.05 -9.90
C LYS A 71 -5.69 -6.47 -8.51
N SER A 72 -6.71 -5.81 -7.95
CA SER A 72 -6.65 -5.22 -6.61
C SER A 72 -6.54 -6.29 -5.52
N ALA A 73 -7.29 -7.39 -5.66
CA ALA A 73 -7.21 -8.52 -4.74
C ALA A 73 -5.85 -9.23 -4.83
N LEU A 74 -5.30 -9.39 -6.04
CA LEU A 74 -3.98 -9.99 -6.25
C LEU A 74 -2.85 -9.14 -5.64
N ILE A 75 -2.85 -7.83 -5.88
CA ILE A 75 -1.89 -6.89 -5.27
C ILE A 75 -1.95 -7.00 -3.74
N THR A 76 -3.16 -6.99 -3.18
CA THR A 76 -3.38 -7.16 -1.74
C THR A 76 -2.78 -8.47 -1.24
N SER A 77 -3.06 -9.58 -1.93
CA SER A 77 -2.60 -10.92 -1.55
C SER A 77 -1.09 -11.07 -1.59
N LEU A 78 -0.44 -10.51 -2.61
CA LEU A 78 1.02 -10.46 -2.70
C LEU A 78 1.61 -9.64 -1.56
N SER A 79 1.06 -8.47 -1.25
CA SER A 79 1.53 -7.68 -0.11
C SER A 79 1.37 -8.43 1.22
N LEU A 80 0.26 -9.16 1.41
CA LEU A 80 0.04 -10.00 2.59
C LEU A 80 1.07 -11.13 2.70
N SER A 81 1.34 -11.87 1.61
CA SER A 81 2.29 -12.99 1.65
C SER A 81 3.74 -12.55 1.89
N ILE A 82 4.08 -11.36 1.41
CA ILE A 82 5.39 -10.72 1.54
C ILE A 82 5.63 -10.24 2.98
N LEU A 83 4.65 -9.55 3.58
CA LEU A 83 4.83 -8.84 4.86
C LEU A 83 4.36 -9.60 6.10
N LEU A 84 3.23 -10.31 6.02
CA LEU A 84 2.65 -11.00 7.17
C LEU A 84 3.45 -12.26 7.48
N ARG A 85 3.69 -12.49 8.76
CA ARG A 85 4.16 -13.77 9.30
C ARG A 85 3.12 -14.30 10.26
N ALA A 86 2.90 -15.60 10.17
CA ALA A 86 1.92 -16.28 10.98
C ALA A 86 2.30 -17.75 11.20
N THR A 87 1.84 -18.33 12.30
CA THR A 87 2.04 -19.75 12.66
C THR A 87 1.27 -20.69 11.74
N ALA A 88 0.15 -20.25 11.17
CA ALA A 88 -0.76 -21.10 10.39
C ALA A 88 -1.23 -20.42 9.09
N PRO A 89 -1.30 -21.14 7.94
CA PRO A 89 -1.69 -20.57 6.65
C PRO A 89 -3.08 -19.91 6.60
N TRP A 90 -4.03 -20.35 7.42
CA TRP A 90 -5.38 -19.79 7.46
C TRP A 90 -5.41 -18.31 7.89
N LEU A 91 -4.39 -17.84 8.61
CA LEU A 91 -4.27 -16.43 9.01
C LEU A 91 -4.08 -15.51 7.80
N TRP A 92 -3.44 -15.98 6.70
CA TRP A 92 -3.35 -15.23 5.44
C TRP A 92 -4.70 -15.17 4.71
N PHE A 93 -5.49 -16.23 4.78
CA PHE A 93 -6.86 -16.22 4.28
C PHE A 93 -7.71 -15.19 5.03
N VAL A 94 -7.66 -15.18 6.36
CA VAL A 94 -8.40 -14.20 7.17
C VAL A 94 -7.91 -12.78 6.90
N ALA A 95 -6.60 -12.56 6.81
CA ALA A 95 -6.06 -11.24 6.46
C ALA A 95 -6.57 -10.76 5.08
N GLY A 96 -6.61 -11.65 4.09
CA GLY A 96 -7.14 -11.36 2.76
C GLY A 96 -8.64 -11.04 2.77
N LEU A 97 -9.41 -11.84 3.51
CA LEU A 97 -10.85 -11.69 3.66
C LEU A 97 -11.21 -10.37 4.34
N VAL A 98 -10.57 -10.06 5.48
CA VAL A 98 -10.79 -8.83 6.25
C VAL A 98 -10.30 -7.61 5.47
N GLY A 99 -9.09 -7.66 4.92
CA GLY A 99 -8.48 -6.56 4.19
C GLY A 99 -9.31 -6.12 2.99
N VAL A 100 -9.66 -7.07 2.12
CA VAL A 100 -10.48 -6.78 0.94
C VAL A 100 -11.95 -6.53 1.33
N GLY A 101 -12.48 -7.22 2.35
CA GLY A 101 -13.84 -7.00 2.83
C GLY A 101 -14.07 -5.57 3.33
N LEU A 102 -13.14 -5.05 4.14
CA LEU A 102 -13.22 -3.68 4.68
C LEU A 102 -13.14 -2.60 3.59
N LYS A 103 -12.55 -2.90 2.43
CA LYS A 103 -12.60 -2.02 1.25
C LYS A 103 -14.04 -1.76 0.79
N PHE A 104 -14.93 -2.75 0.92
CA PHE A 104 -16.33 -2.61 0.56
C PHE A 104 -17.17 -2.06 1.71
N ALA A 105 -16.91 -2.52 2.94
CA ALA A 105 -17.69 -2.16 4.11
C ALA A 105 -17.44 -0.72 4.60
N VAL A 106 -16.18 -0.27 4.62
CA VAL A 106 -15.82 1.04 5.21
C VAL A 106 -15.45 2.03 4.11
N ARG A 107 -16.47 2.78 3.67
CA ARG A 107 -16.34 3.77 2.60
C ARG A 107 -16.92 5.11 3.01
N LEU A 108 -16.18 6.18 2.72
CA LEU A 108 -16.61 7.56 2.91
C LEU A 108 -16.53 8.28 1.56
N ASN A 109 -17.60 8.97 1.17
CA ASN A 109 -17.73 9.64 -0.14
C ASN A 109 -17.39 8.70 -1.33
N GLY A 110 -17.80 7.43 -1.23
CA GLY A 110 -17.53 6.40 -2.24
C GLY A 110 -16.07 5.94 -2.33
N LYS A 111 -15.15 6.42 -1.47
CA LYS A 111 -13.75 5.99 -1.35
C LYS A 111 -13.61 5.04 -0.16
N HIS A 112 -12.88 3.95 -0.34
CA HIS A 112 -12.56 3.09 0.81
C HIS A 112 -11.53 3.79 1.67
N VAL A 113 -11.68 3.67 2.98
CA VAL A 113 -10.85 4.40 3.93
C VAL A 113 -9.49 3.72 4.06
N PHE A 114 -9.49 2.41 4.25
CA PHE A 114 -8.28 1.66 4.54
C PHE A 114 -7.55 1.19 3.28
N ASN A 115 -6.22 1.09 3.39
CA ASN A 115 -5.42 0.25 2.51
C ASN A 115 -5.73 -1.23 2.83
N PRO A 116 -6.23 -2.04 1.87
CA PRO A 116 -6.68 -3.41 2.13
C PRO A 116 -5.61 -4.33 2.72
N ALA A 117 -4.38 -4.27 2.21
CA ALA A 117 -3.30 -5.11 2.72
C ALA A 117 -2.91 -4.68 4.14
N CYS A 118 -2.76 -3.37 4.36
CA CYS A 118 -2.38 -2.82 5.66
C CYS A 118 -3.39 -3.20 6.75
N ILE A 119 -4.69 -2.98 6.50
CA ILE A 119 -5.71 -3.26 7.52
C ILE A 119 -5.91 -4.76 7.74
N GLY A 120 -5.73 -5.60 6.72
CA GLY A 120 -5.73 -7.05 6.87
C GLY A 120 -4.63 -7.54 7.79
N ILE A 121 -3.39 -7.04 7.62
CA ILE A 121 -2.27 -7.35 8.51
C ILE A 121 -2.54 -6.87 9.93
N VAL A 122 -2.92 -5.61 10.09
CA VAL A 122 -3.16 -5.00 11.40
C VAL A 122 -4.28 -5.72 12.15
N ALA A 123 -5.39 -6.05 11.49
CA ALA A 123 -6.50 -6.75 12.12
C ALA A 123 -6.06 -8.13 12.65
N VAL A 124 -5.34 -8.91 11.84
CA VAL A 124 -4.86 -10.23 12.27
C VAL A 124 -3.79 -10.10 13.36
N MET A 125 -2.91 -9.11 13.31
CA MET A 125 -1.93 -8.86 14.38
C MET A 125 -2.58 -8.43 15.70
N LEU A 126 -3.67 -7.67 15.66
CA LEU A 126 -4.36 -7.24 16.88
C LEU A 126 -5.17 -8.37 17.51
N VAL A 127 -5.84 -9.19 16.69
CA VAL A 127 -6.67 -10.30 17.19
C VAL A 127 -5.83 -11.53 17.54
N PHE A 128 -4.80 -11.83 16.77
CA PHE A 128 -3.96 -13.02 16.88
C PHE A 128 -2.48 -12.68 17.15
N GLY A 129 -2.18 -11.65 17.95
CA GLY A 129 -0.82 -11.09 18.09
C GLY A 129 0.26 -12.02 18.66
N ARG A 130 -0.12 -13.19 19.18
CA ARG A 130 0.81 -14.29 19.54
C ARG A 130 1.19 -15.16 18.34
N GLU A 131 0.30 -15.23 17.36
CA GLU A 131 0.38 -16.11 16.20
C GLU A 131 0.70 -15.35 14.90
N ALA A 132 0.53 -14.03 14.88
CA ALA A 132 0.75 -13.19 13.72
C ALA A 132 1.59 -11.95 14.05
N TRP A 133 2.57 -11.66 13.20
CA TRP A 133 3.49 -10.53 13.37
C TRP A 133 4.05 -10.06 12.01
N VAL A 134 4.74 -8.91 12.06
CA VAL A 134 5.61 -8.43 10.98
C VAL A 134 7.01 -8.35 11.56
N SER A 135 7.98 -8.95 10.87
CA SER A 135 9.39 -8.93 11.32
C SER A 135 10.17 -7.83 10.57
N PRO A 136 10.78 -6.86 11.28
CA PRO A 136 11.60 -5.82 10.66
C PRO A 136 12.80 -6.37 9.88
N GLY A 137 13.34 -7.52 10.31
CA GLY A 137 14.50 -8.19 9.72
C GLY A 137 14.19 -9.26 8.69
N GLN A 138 12.92 -9.48 8.32
CA GLN A 138 12.52 -10.54 7.36
C GLN A 138 13.07 -10.37 5.94
N TRP A 139 13.68 -9.22 5.66
CA TRP A 139 14.32 -8.87 4.39
C TRP A 139 15.85 -8.88 4.47
N GLY A 140 16.42 -9.39 5.57
CA GLY A 140 17.86 -9.40 5.84
C GLY A 140 18.46 -8.01 5.98
N GLN A 141 19.76 -7.97 6.26
CA GLN A 141 20.59 -6.74 6.21
C GLN A 141 21.48 -6.72 4.96
N ALA A 142 21.26 -7.63 4.00
CA ALA A 142 22.10 -7.77 2.82
C ALA A 142 21.90 -6.55 1.88
N PRO A 143 22.95 -5.74 1.64
CA PRO A 143 22.86 -4.55 0.79
C PRO A 143 22.37 -4.83 -0.64
N LEU A 144 22.61 -6.06 -1.13
CA LEU A 144 22.13 -6.51 -2.44
C LEU A 144 20.60 -6.62 -2.50
N LEU A 145 19.94 -7.19 -1.49
CA LEU A 145 18.48 -7.35 -1.42
C LEU A 145 17.77 -6.00 -1.27
N ALA A 146 18.37 -5.08 -0.50
CA ALA A 146 17.91 -3.70 -0.42
C ALA A 146 18.05 -2.95 -1.76
N GLY A 147 19.15 -3.17 -2.50
CA GLY A 147 19.35 -2.64 -3.85
C GLY A 147 18.35 -3.18 -4.88
N TYR A 148 18.00 -4.47 -4.81
CA TYR A 148 16.98 -5.08 -5.67
C TYR A 148 15.55 -4.64 -5.32
N ALA A 149 15.22 -4.50 -4.04
CA ALA A 149 13.96 -3.93 -3.59
C ALA A 149 13.84 -2.45 -3.97
N LEU A 150 14.94 -1.68 -3.93
CA LEU A 150 15.01 -0.31 -4.45
C LEU A 150 14.80 -0.25 -5.96
N ALA A 151 15.39 -1.17 -6.73
CA ALA A 151 15.23 -1.24 -8.19
C ALA A 151 13.79 -1.59 -8.60
N LEU A 152 13.13 -2.49 -7.86
CA LEU A 152 11.72 -2.84 -8.07
C LEU A 152 10.75 -1.76 -7.56
N ALA A 153 11.09 -1.08 -6.46
CA ALA A 153 10.37 0.11 -6.01
C ALA A 153 10.50 1.26 -7.01
N ALA A 154 11.68 1.48 -7.60
CA ALA A 154 11.90 2.47 -8.66
C ALA A 154 11.06 2.18 -9.93
N LEU A 155 10.89 0.90 -10.28
CA LEU A 155 10.00 0.43 -11.36
C LEU A 155 8.51 0.67 -11.08
N VAL A 156 8.10 0.69 -9.81
CA VAL A 156 6.71 0.98 -9.40
C VAL A 156 6.47 2.48 -9.27
N LEU A 157 7.47 3.20 -8.74
CA LEU A 157 7.47 4.64 -8.55
C LEU A 157 7.44 5.40 -9.88
N SER A 158 7.98 4.84 -10.96
CA SER A 158 7.88 5.43 -12.30
C SER A 158 6.46 5.36 -12.89
N SER A 159 5.53 4.60 -12.28
CA SER A 159 4.20 4.34 -12.86
C SER A 159 3.02 5.11 -12.24
N ALA A 160 3.15 5.71 -11.04
CA ALA A 160 1.98 6.20 -10.28
C ALA A 160 1.93 7.71 -9.94
N LYS A 161 2.96 8.52 -10.27
CA LYS A 161 3.03 9.96 -9.92
C LYS A 161 2.84 10.28 -8.41
N ARG A 162 3.18 9.34 -7.51
CA ARG A 162 3.02 9.48 -6.05
C ARG A 162 4.33 9.32 -5.28
N LEU A 163 5.45 9.74 -5.88
CA LEU A 163 6.72 9.75 -5.17
C LEU A 163 6.74 10.77 -4.02
N ASP A 164 5.91 11.82 -4.13
CA ASP A 164 5.78 12.87 -3.12
C ASP A 164 5.37 12.34 -1.74
N ILE A 165 4.38 11.46 -1.65
CA ILE A 165 3.93 10.90 -0.36
C ILE A 165 4.96 9.93 0.24
N ALA A 166 5.63 9.13 -0.58
CA ALA A 166 6.68 8.22 -0.14
C ALA A 166 7.88 9.00 0.44
N LEU A 167 8.35 10.02 -0.30
CA LEU A 167 9.44 10.88 0.15
C LEU A 167 9.05 11.71 1.37
N GLY A 168 7.82 12.23 1.42
CA GLY A 168 7.30 12.94 2.59
C GLY A 168 7.31 12.06 3.84
N PHE A 169 6.92 10.79 3.72
CA PHE A 169 6.95 9.84 4.83
C PHE A 169 8.38 9.49 5.24
N LEU A 170 9.21 9.04 4.29
CA LEU A 170 10.59 8.61 4.57
C LEU A 170 11.43 9.77 5.13
N GLY A 171 11.31 10.96 4.55
CA GLY A 171 12.02 12.16 5.02
C GLY A 171 11.60 12.57 6.43
N THR A 172 10.30 12.60 6.72
CA THR A 172 9.80 12.92 8.06
C THR A 172 10.22 11.86 9.08
N TYR A 173 10.09 10.58 8.73
CA TYR A 173 10.46 9.47 9.62
C TYR A 173 11.96 9.47 9.91
N ALA A 174 12.80 9.64 8.88
CA ALA A 174 14.25 9.75 9.03
C ALA A 174 14.64 10.95 9.90
N ALA A 175 14.03 12.12 9.66
CA ALA A 175 14.30 13.32 10.45
C ALA A 175 14.01 13.09 11.94
N ILE A 176 12.88 12.47 12.29
CA ILE A 176 12.53 12.18 13.69
C ILE A 176 13.51 11.17 14.30
N MET A 177 13.83 10.08 13.60
CA MET A 177 14.75 9.06 14.10
C MET A 177 16.17 9.61 14.32
N VAL A 178 16.68 10.41 13.38
CA VAL A 178 18.01 11.02 13.48
C VAL A 178 18.02 12.10 14.56
N ALA A 179 17.02 12.98 14.62
CA ALA A 179 16.93 14.01 15.64
C ALA A 179 16.91 13.40 17.05
N ARG A 180 16.15 12.31 17.25
CA ARG A 180 16.12 11.59 18.53
C ARG A 180 17.48 10.97 18.87
N ALA A 181 18.16 10.36 17.89
CA ALA A 181 19.48 9.78 18.12
C ALA A 181 20.50 10.87 18.51
N LEU A 182 20.52 11.99 17.80
CA LEU A 182 21.39 13.13 18.12
C LEU A 182 21.07 13.74 19.49
N TRP A 183 19.79 13.85 19.85
CA TRP A 183 19.38 14.39 21.15
C TRP A 183 19.82 13.51 22.32
N LEU A 184 19.76 12.19 22.17
CA LEU A 184 20.13 11.23 23.22
C LEU A 184 21.63 10.88 23.21
N GLY A 185 22.39 11.35 22.23
CA GLY A 185 23.79 10.95 22.03
C GLY A 185 23.96 9.51 21.54
N ASP A 186 22.92 8.93 20.95
CA ASP A 186 22.94 7.58 20.40
C ASP A 186 23.78 7.51 19.10
N PRO A 187 24.47 6.39 18.84
CA PRO A 187 25.15 6.18 17.56
C PRO A 187 24.17 6.27 16.37
N LEU A 188 24.58 6.95 15.29
CA LEU A 188 23.77 7.05 14.07
C LEU A 188 23.51 5.70 13.38
N THR A 189 24.21 4.64 13.76
CA THR A 189 23.93 3.28 13.30
C THR A 189 22.53 2.81 13.67
N ILE A 190 21.96 3.27 14.79
CA ILE A 190 20.60 2.92 15.23
C ILE A 190 19.55 3.43 14.23
N PRO A 191 19.42 4.75 13.97
CA PRO A 191 18.45 5.24 12.99
C PRO A 191 18.75 4.73 11.58
N MET A 192 20.01 4.52 11.20
CA MET A 192 20.33 3.95 9.88
C MET A 192 19.81 2.51 9.75
N HIS A 193 19.94 1.70 10.80
CA HIS A 193 19.40 0.34 10.82
C HIS A 193 17.87 0.33 10.63
N HIS A 194 17.16 1.22 11.31
CA HIS A 194 15.71 1.37 11.13
C HIS A 194 15.33 1.76 9.69
N LEU A 195 16.09 2.67 9.09
CA LEU A 195 15.85 3.14 7.71
C LEU A 195 16.20 2.09 6.65
N SER A 196 17.14 1.19 6.94
CA SER A 196 17.50 0.06 6.07
C SER A 196 16.50 -1.10 6.11
N SER A 197 15.42 -1.02 6.90
CA SER A 197 14.42 -2.10 6.97
C SER A 197 13.66 -2.26 5.65
N GLY A 198 13.75 -3.45 5.04
CA GLY A 198 12.96 -3.76 3.84
C GLY A 198 11.45 -3.65 4.05
N ALA A 199 10.95 -3.93 5.27
CA ALA A 199 9.53 -3.76 5.61
C ALA A 199 9.11 -2.27 5.53
N LEU A 200 9.98 -1.35 5.94
CA LEU A 200 9.74 0.09 5.82
C LEU A 200 9.65 0.53 4.36
N LEU A 201 10.52 0.00 3.49
CA LEU A 201 10.52 0.31 2.06
C LEU A 201 9.28 -0.24 1.35
N VAL A 202 8.90 -1.50 1.63
CA VAL A 202 7.68 -2.08 1.08
C VAL A 202 6.45 -1.27 1.51
N PHE A 203 6.39 -0.87 2.78
CA PHE A 203 5.36 0.04 3.27
C PHE A 203 5.36 1.37 2.51
N ALA A 204 6.51 2.02 2.41
CA ALA A 204 6.65 3.35 1.81
C ALA A 204 6.30 3.37 0.31
N PHE A 205 6.57 2.28 -0.41
CA PHE A 205 6.40 2.26 -1.87
C PHE A 205 5.18 1.50 -2.38
N PHE A 206 4.57 0.62 -1.57
CA PHE A 206 3.41 -0.17 -1.99
C PHE A 206 2.16 0.05 -1.13
N MET A 207 2.29 0.64 0.06
CA MET A 207 1.14 0.83 0.95
C MET A 207 0.74 2.28 1.11
N ILE A 208 1.64 3.14 1.59
CA ILE A 208 1.33 4.56 1.77
C ILE A 208 1.22 5.33 0.46
N THR A 209 1.68 4.75 -0.66
CA THR A 209 1.54 5.33 -2.01
C THR A 209 0.27 4.86 -2.73
N ASP A 210 -0.53 3.97 -2.14
CA ASP A 210 -1.75 3.48 -2.78
C ASP A 210 -2.70 4.66 -3.05
N PRO A 211 -2.96 4.98 -4.34
CA PRO A 211 -3.78 6.13 -4.70
C PRO A 211 -5.21 6.05 -4.19
N ARG A 212 -5.71 4.85 -3.90
CA ARG A 212 -7.11 4.65 -3.54
C ARG A 212 -7.39 4.88 -2.05
N SER A 213 -6.36 4.81 -1.20
CA SER A 213 -6.45 5.00 0.26
C SER A 213 -5.74 6.26 0.77
N THR A 214 -5.17 7.06 -0.12
CA THR A 214 -4.39 8.28 0.21
C THR A 214 -5.06 9.55 -0.33
N PRO A 215 -4.78 10.74 0.24
CA PRO A 215 -5.36 11.98 -0.26
C PRO A 215 -5.06 12.27 -1.73
N ASP A 216 -5.98 12.95 -2.41
CA ASP A 216 -5.88 13.24 -3.83
C ASP A 216 -5.03 14.50 -4.14
N ARG A 217 -5.03 15.51 -3.26
CA ARG A 217 -4.17 16.71 -3.39
C ARG A 217 -2.76 16.45 -2.83
N ARG A 218 -1.72 17.00 -3.48
CA ARG A 218 -0.31 16.89 -3.05
C ARG A 218 -0.07 17.37 -1.61
N ILE A 219 -0.61 18.54 -1.25
CA ILE A 219 -0.47 19.09 0.11
C ILE A 219 -1.09 18.14 1.14
N GLY A 220 -2.30 17.64 0.88
CA GLY A 220 -2.96 16.64 1.72
C GLY A 220 -2.13 15.36 1.87
N ARG A 221 -1.49 14.89 0.79
CA ARG A 221 -0.58 13.73 0.86
C ARG A 221 0.63 13.96 1.75
N ILE A 222 1.29 15.12 1.66
CA ILE A 222 2.46 15.44 2.48
C ILE A 222 2.07 15.54 3.96
N ILE A 223 0.97 16.22 4.28
CA ILE A 223 0.46 16.32 5.65
C ILE A 223 0.15 14.92 6.20
N PHE A 224 -0.58 14.10 5.43
CA PHE A 224 -0.91 12.73 5.80
C PHE A 224 0.34 11.89 6.06
N ALA A 225 1.32 11.94 5.14
CA ALA A 225 2.58 11.22 5.29
C ALA A 225 3.36 11.65 6.54
N ALA A 226 3.41 12.95 6.84
CA ALA A 226 4.07 13.46 8.04
C ALA A 226 3.37 12.97 9.32
N CYS A 227 2.04 12.97 9.37
CA CYS A 227 1.29 12.43 10.51
C CYS A 227 1.53 10.93 10.70
N VAL A 228 1.51 10.15 9.61
CA VAL A 228 1.80 8.70 9.64
C VAL A 228 3.23 8.43 10.07
N ALA A 229 4.20 9.21 9.58
CA ALA A 229 5.60 9.11 9.99
C ALA A 229 5.79 9.44 11.48
N ALA A 230 5.16 10.51 11.98
CA ALA A 230 5.25 10.90 13.38
C ALA A 230 4.65 9.85 14.32
N LEU A 231 3.47 9.31 13.99
CA LEU A 231 2.86 8.25 14.78
C LEU A 231 3.65 6.94 14.71
N ALA A 232 4.17 6.58 13.54
CA ALA A 232 5.04 5.41 13.39
C ALA A 232 6.33 5.56 14.20
N ALA A 233 6.95 6.75 14.17
CA ALA A 233 8.14 7.06 14.95
C ALA A 233 7.85 6.97 16.46
N TRP A 234 6.73 7.53 16.91
CA TRP A 234 6.30 7.42 18.30
C TRP A 234 6.12 5.96 18.72
N PHE A 235 5.47 5.14 17.88
CA PHE A 235 5.29 3.71 18.14
C PHE A 235 6.61 2.94 18.25
N VAL A 236 7.63 3.31 17.49
CA VAL A 236 8.96 2.69 17.58
C VAL A 236 9.70 3.15 18.82
N ILE A 237 9.69 4.45 19.11
CA ILE A 237 10.49 5.05 20.19
C ILE A 237 9.91 4.76 21.57
N GLY A 238 8.59 4.89 21.74
CA GLY A 238 7.93 4.79 23.05
C GLY A 238 7.55 3.35 23.39
N PRO A 239 6.43 2.84 22.84
CA PRO A 239 5.89 1.53 23.21
C PRO A 239 6.54 0.34 22.48
N ASN A 240 7.51 0.57 21.58
CA ASN A 240 8.20 -0.45 20.79
C ASN A 240 7.24 -1.41 20.06
N VAL A 241 6.25 -0.84 19.36
CA VAL A 241 5.20 -1.60 18.68
C VAL A 241 5.73 -2.24 17.40
N ARG A 242 5.54 -3.56 17.28
CA ARG A 242 5.86 -4.31 16.06
C ARG A 242 4.97 -3.84 14.91
N GLY A 243 5.55 -3.65 13.72
CA GLY A 243 4.80 -3.19 12.54
C GLY A 243 4.30 -1.74 12.66
N ALA A 244 5.00 -0.89 13.42
CA ALA A 244 4.62 0.49 13.70
C ALA A 244 4.12 1.31 12.48
N PRO A 245 4.76 1.30 11.29
CA PRO A 245 4.24 2.02 10.12
C PRO A 245 2.85 1.55 9.67
N LEU A 246 2.58 0.25 9.74
CA LEU A 246 1.28 -0.34 9.40
C LEU A 246 0.20 0.08 10.41
N MET A 247 0.53 0.02 11.70
CA MET A 247 -0.36 0.48 12.77
C MET A 247 -0.71 1.95 12.60
N ALA A 248 0.29 2.79 12.33
CA ALA A 248 0.09 4.22 12.12
C ALA A 248 -0.80 4.50 10.90
N LEU A 249 -0.55 3.83 9.76
CA LEU A 249 -1.35 4.00 8.56
C LEU A 249 -2.80 3.53 8.76
N ALA A 250 -3.01 2.41 9.44
CA ALA A 250 -4.36 1.90 9.73
C ALA A 250 -5.16 2.86 10.62
N ILE A 251 -4.54 3.38 11.69
CA ILE A 251 -5.19 4.32 12.61
C ILE A 251 -5.53 5.63 11.89
N LEU A 252 -4.57 6.18 11.14
CA LEU A 252 -4.72 7.49 10.52
C LEU A 252 -5.46 7.44 9.18
N ALA A 253 -5.83 6.27 8.66
CA ALA A 253 -6.56 6.14 7.39
C ALA A 253 -7.83 7.01 7.32
N ILE A 254 -8.47 7.27 8.47
CA ILE A 254 -9.65 8.14 8.56
C ILE A 254 -9.35 9.62 8.24
N LEU A 255 -8.08 10.05 8.33
CA LEU A 255 -7.66 11.39 7.92
C LEU A 255 -7.75 11.59 6.42
N THR A 256 -7.63 10.54 5.60
CA THR A 256 -7.72 10.66 4.14
C THR A 256 -9.00 11.37 3.67
N PRO A 257 -10.22 10.90 4.01
CA PRO A 257 -11.45 11.57 3.61
C PRO A 257 -11.64 12.94 4.27
N ILE A 258 -11.00 13.24 5.40
CA ILE A 258 -11.02 14.56 6.02
C ILE A 258 -10.16 15.53 5.19
N LEU A 259 -8.92 15.12 4.87
CA LEU A 259 -8.00 15.90 4.04
C LEU A 259 -8.51 16.10 2.62
N ASP A 260 -9.21 15.12 2.03
CA ASP A 260 -9.86 15.28 0.72
C ASP A 260 -11.01 16.30 0.75
N ARG A 261 -11.66 16.52 1.91
CA ARG A 261 -12.68 17.57 2.07
C ARG A 261 -12.03 18.95 2.27
N VAL A 262 -10.95 19.03 3.05
CA VAL A 262 -10.23 20.29 3.33
C VAL A 262 -9.43 20.76 2.11
N PHE A 263 -8.84 19.83 1.36
CA PHE A 263 -8.05 20.09 0.17
C PHE A 263 -8.67 19.35 -1.05
N PRO A 264 -9.77 19.86 -1.62
CA PRO A 264 -10.41 19.25 -2.76
C PRO A 264 -9.45 19.09 -3.93
N ALA A 265 -9.46 17.91 -4.53
CA ALA A 265 -8.74 17.61 -5.75
C ALA A 265 -9.53 16.60 -6.56
N ARG A 266 -9.15 16.49 -7.83
CA ARG A 266 -9.69 15.44 -8.67
C ARG A 266 -9.33 14.06 -8.12
N ARG A 267 -10.34 13.22 -8.03
CA ARG A 267 -10.18 11.83 -7.62
C ARG A 267 -9.32 11.04 -8.58
N PHE A 268 -8.40 10.24 -8.04
CA PHE A 268 -7.57 9.37 -8.85
C PHE A 268 -8.34 8.22 -9.51
N GLU A 269 -8.01 7.98 -10.77
CA GLU A 269 -8.50 6.87 -11.58
C GLU A 269 -7.34 6.11 -12.21
N TRP A 270 -7.47 4.78 -12.28
CA TRP A 270 -6.44 3.91 -12.85
C TRP A 270 -6.34 4.03 -14.37
N THR A 271 -7.46 4.38 -15.03
CA THR A 271 -7.56 4.57 -16.46
C THR A 271 -8.33 5.85 -16.68
N PRO A 272 -7.66 6.97 -16.99
CA PRO A 272 -8.33 8.24 -17.25
C PRO A 272 -9.22 8.13 -18.48
N THR A 273 -10.48 8.54 -18.37
CA THR A 273 -11.40 8.75 -19.50
C THR A 273 -10.96 9.99 -20.32
N GLU A 274 -11.36 10.14 -21.58
CA GLU A 274 -10.99 11.31 -22.43
C GLU A 274 -11.42 12.65 -21.82
N GLU A 275 -12.63 12.74 -21.25
CA GLU A 275 -13.10 13.89 -20.45
C GLU A 275 -12.15 14.21 -19.29
N THR A 276 -11.47 13.18 -18.80
CA THR A 276 -10.55 13.30 -17.67
C THR A 276 -9.28 14.03 -18.10
N GLN A 277 -8.80 13.81 -19.32
CA GLN A 277 -7.51 14.35 -19.76
C GLN A 277 -7.56 15.87 -20.06
N ASN A 278 -8.73 16.41 -20.41
CA ASN A 278 -8.87 17.79 -20.91
C ASN A 278 -9.48 18.79 -19.92
N GLY A 279 -9.89 18.36 -18.71
CA GLY A 279 -10.51 19.24 -17.70
C GLY A 279 -9.50 19.96 -16.80
N PRO A 280 -9.76 21.23 -16.37
CA PRO A 280 -8.88 21.95 -15.46
C PRO A 280 -8.73 21.21 -14.11
N GLU A 281 -7.50 21.20 -13.55
CA GLU A 281 -7.17 20.52 -12.28
C GLU A 281 -8.02 20.98 -11.08
N THR A 282 -8.72 22.10 -11.20
CA THR A 282 -9.50 22.78 -10.15
C THR A 282 -11.03 22.70 -10.30
N ALA A 283 -11.58 21.94 -11.25
CA ALA A 283 -13.04 21.71 -11.35
C ALA A 283 -13.43 20.39 -10.63
N THR A 284 -14.41 20.32 -9.71
CA THR A 284 -15.51 21.23 -9.40
C THR A 284 -16.03 20.94 -7.98
N LEU A 285 -16.30 22.01 -7.24
CA LEU A 285 -17.26 22.04 -6.13
C LEU A 285 -18.61 21.47 -6.61
N GLY A 286 -19.24 20.69 -5.74
CA GLY A 286 -20.30 19.75 -6.12
C GLY A 286 -21.50 20.35 -6.84
N VAL A 287 -21.95 19.62 -7.86
CA VAL A 287 -23.37 19.27 -8.01
C VAL A 287 -23.39 17.79 -8.37
N ARG A 288 -23.91 16.96 -7.47
CA ARG A 288 -24.30 15.59 -7.81
C ARG A 288 -25.26 15.67 -9.00
N ALA A 289 -24.88 15.13 -10.15
CA ALA A 289 -25.89 14.70 -11.12
C ALA A 289 -26.80 13.70 -10.39
N ARG A 290 -28.06 14.07 -10.16
CA ARG A 290 -29.08 13.14 -9.68
C ARG A 290 -29.10 11.94 -10.65
N PRO A 291 -29.26 10.70 -10.17
CA PRO A 291 -29.51 9.59 -11.08
C PRO A 291 -30.77 9.94 -11.88
N ARG A 292 -30.62 10.01 -13.21
CA ARG A 292 -31.77 9.97 -14.12
C ARG A 292 -32.42 8.62 -13.88
N PHE A 293 -33.49 8.61 -13.09
CA PHE A 293 -34.49 7.56 -13.20
C PHE A 293 -35.00 7.62 -14.64
N LEU A 294 -34.61 6.64 -15.45
CA LEU A 294 -35.31 6.36 -16.69
C LEU A 294 -36.74 6.01 -16.31
N ARG A 295 -37.66 6.91 -16.66
CA ARG A 295 -39.10 6.63 -16.73
C ARG A 295 -39.38 5.96 -18.08
N ALA A 296 -40.41 5.10 -18.04
CA ALA A 296 -40.96 4.23 -19.09
C ALA A 296 -40.22 2.91 -19.25
#